data_AF-A0A5J4VVR9-F1
#
_entry.id   AF-A0A5J4VVR9-F1
#
_cell.length_a   1.000
_cell.length_b   1.000
_cell.length_c   1.000
_cell.angle_alpha   90.00
_cell.angle_beta   90.00
_cell.angle_gamma   90.00
#
_symmetry.space_group_name_H-M   'P 1'
#
loop_
_entity.id
_entity.type
_entity.pdbx_description
1 polymer ?
#
loop_
_entity_poly.entity_id
_entity_poly.type
_entity_poly.pdbx_seq_one_letter_code
_entity_poly.pdbx_strand_id
1 'polypeptide(L)'
;MGQDYSKQKEKEDKKRSDQYNKLTEQVISITESDSFLIQKDQINNHSFQTKPISIISSSLHKLTYLISFYHYLLQNDSNNLKIYQSLVNLSKYNLNMRINKKIDQMSAQIRYDSCWCLLSIVNSADSQTMVHLSELGYVNVLCLIIAAAGGSGEQNIHLMRDSLLQIENFTRTLNFARNTIYVQIDPLPEYIKKTEEEIESEGSFEEIESQVFNTIITQYGDTAQRWGKRVKWIIFDVHCDDSNSNTDWDY
;
A
#
# COMPACT_ATOMS: atom_id res chain seq x y z
N MET A 1 35.00 7.33 -24.42
CA MET A 1 34.41 6.62 -23.25
C MET A 1 33.03 7.18 -22.84
N GLY A 2 32.76 8.49 -22.88
CA GLY A 2 31.45 9.03 -22.46
C GLY A 2 30.24 8.73 -23.37
N GLN A 3 30.41 8.63 -24.69
CA GLN A 3 29.29 8.41 -25.62
C GLN A 3 28.75 6.96 -25.62
N ASP A 4 29.59 5.95 -25.37
CA ASP A 4 29.15 4.56 -25.29
C ASP A 4 28.40 4.26 -23.99
N TYR A 5 28.81 4.87 -22.88
CA TYR A 5 28.13 4.72 -21.59
C TYR A 5 26.70 5.29 -21.63
N SER A 6 26.51 6.46 -22.26
CA SER A 6 25.18 7.08 -22.41
C SER A 6 24.23 6.20 -23.22
N LYS A 7 24.70 5.65 -24.35
CA LYS A 7 23.89 4.77 -25.22
C LYS A 7 23.52 3.45 -24.55
N GLN A 8 24.41 2.91 -23.72
CA GLN A 8 24.12 1.69 -22.97
C GLN A 8 23.06 1.93 -21.88
N LYS A 9 23.18 3.04 -21.15
CA LYS A 9 22.19 3.43 -20.14
C LYS A 9 20.80 3.61 -20.73
N GLU A 10 20.67 4.32 -21.84
CA GLU A 10 19.38 4.50 -22.55
C GLU A 10 18.73 3.17 -22.96
N LYS A 11 19.53 2.21 -23.45
CA LYS A 11 19.02 0.88 -23.81
C LYS A 11 18.50 0.12 -22.59
N GLU A 12 19.20 0.22 -21.46
CA GLU A 12 18.75 -0.43 -20.22
C GLU A 12 17.49 0.21 -19.66
N ASP A 13 17.40 1.54 -19.66
CA ASP A 13 16.21 2.26 -19.19
C ASP A 13 14.99 1.96 -20.07
N LYS A 14 15.18 1.89 -21.40
CA LYS A 14 14.13 1.42 -22.31
C LYS A 14 13.67 0.00 -21.99
N LYS A 15 14.61 -0.93 -21.77
CA LYS A 15 14.29 -2.32 -21.41
C LYS A 15 13.51 -2.41 -20.10
N ARG A 16 13.86 -1.59 -19.09
CA ARG A 16 13.14 -1.51 -17.81
C ARG A 16 11.72 -0.97 -18.00
N SER A 17 11.56 0.07 -18.81
CA SER A 17 10.26 0.65 -19.16
C SER A 17 9.35 -0.34 -19.90
N ASP A 18 9.87 -1.03 -20.92
CA ASP A 18 9.12 -2.06 -21.65
C ASP A 18 8.68 -3.21 -20.72
N GLN A 19 9.55 -3.61 -19.79
CA GLN A 19 9.24 -4.64 -18.80
C GLN A 19 8.16 -4.18 -17.80
N TYR A 20 8.24 -2.94 -17.33
CA TYR A 20 7.24 -2.34 -16.45
C TYR A 20 5.87 -2.32 -17.13
N ASN A 21 5.78 -1.75 -18.33
CA ASN A 21 4.52 -1.66 -19.07
C ASN A 21 3.87 -3.03 -19.29
N LYS A 22 4.67 -4.03 -19.70
CA LYS A 22 4.17 -5.40 -19.88
C LYS A 22 3.60 -6.00 -18.59
N LEU A 23 4.26 -5.78 -17.45
CA LEU A 23 3.80 -6.31 -16.17
C LEU A 23 2.57 -5.55 -15.67
N THR A 24 2.53 -4.24 -15.87
CA THR A 24 1.39 -3.38 -15.54
C THR A 24 0.15 -3.81 -16.32
N GLU A 25 0.26 -3.97 -17.65
CA GLU A 25 -0.82 -4.47 -18.50
C GLU A 25 -1.30 -5.86 -18.06
N GLN A 26 -0.38 -6.74 -17.67
CA GLN A 26 -0.73 -8.08 -17.19
C GLN A 26 -1.51 -8.03 -15.87
N VAL A 27 -1.09 -7.21 -14.91
CA VAL A 27 -1.81 -7.06 -13.63
C VAL A 27 -3.18 -6.44 -13.86
N ILE A 28 -3.27 -5.37 -14.65
CA ILE A 28 -4.55 -4.72 -14.99
C ILE A 28 -5.48 -5.71 -15.68
N SER A 29 -5.01 -6.37 -16.76
CA SER A 29 -5.82 -7.31 -17.53
C SER A 29 -6.33 -8.47 -16.68
N ILE A 30 -5.52 -9.01 -15.78
CA ILE A 30 -5.99 -10.10 -14.91
C ILE A 30 -7.02 -9.56 -13.92
N THR A 31 -6.77 -8.42 -13.28
CA THR A 31 -7.65 -7.83 -12.27
C THR A 31 -9.00 -7.41 -12.84
N GLU A 32 -9.03 -6.91 -14.07
CA GLU A 32 -10.25 -6.52 -14.80
C GLU A 32 -10.96 -7.72 -15.46
N SER A 33 -10.29 -8.87 -15.62
CA SER A 33 -10.90 -10.01 -16.31
C SER A 33 -12.02 -10.68 -15.51
N ASP A 34 -13.04 -11.15 -16.23
CA ASP A 34 -14.05 -12.05 -15.67
C ASP A 34 -13.42 -13.29 -15.03
N SER A 35 -12.21 -13.72 -15.44
CA SER A 35 -11.53 -14.87 -14.84
C SER A 35 -11.16 -14.65 -13.36
N PHE A 36 -10.91 -13.40 -12.96
CA PHE A 36 -10.63 -13.03 -11.57
C PHE A 36 -11.94 -12.96 -10.76
N LEU A 37 -13.03 -12.48 -11.36
CA LEU A 37 -14.37 -12.49 -10.77
C LEU A 37 -14.92 -13.92 -10.65
N ILE A 38 -14.77 -14.75 -11.68
CA ILE A 38 -15.14 -16.17 -11.73
C ILE A 38 -14.34 -16.97 -10.70
N GLN A 39 -13.09 -16.61 -10.42
CA GLN A 39 -12.34 -17.22 -9.30
C GLN A 39 -13.03 -16.96 -7.97
N LYS A 40 -13.54 -15.74 -7.73
CA LYS A 40 -14.34 -15.40 -6.54
C LYS A 40 -15.60 -16.27 -6.44
N ASP A 41 -16.25 -16.54 -7.57
CA ASP A 41 -17.44 -17.41 -7.62
C ASP A 41 -17.11 -18.91 -7.51
N GLN A 42 -15.97 -19.36 -8.06
CA GLN A 42 -15.49 -20.74 -7.96
C GLN A 42 -14.99 -21.08 -6.55
N ILE A 43 -14.47 -20.10 -5.81
CA ILE A 43 -14.15 -20.21 -4.38
C ILE A 43 -15.40 -20.62 -3.60
N ASN A 44 -16.53 -19.98 -3.88
CA ASN A 44 -17.81 -20.30 -3.24
C ASN A 44 -18.34 -21.69 -3.63
N ASN A 45 -17.91 -22.21 -4.79
CA ASN A 45 -18.36 -23.50 -5.35
C ASN A 45 -17.27 -24.59 -5.35
N HIS A 46 -16.21 -24.47 -4.54
CA HIS A 46 -15.12 -25.44 -4.33
C HIS A 46 -14.36 -25.95 -5.59
N SER A 47 -14.39 -25.25 -6.73
CA SER A 47 -13.75 -25.69 -8.00
C SER A 47 -12.62 -24.75 -8.46
N PHE A 48 -11.65 -24.50 -7.57
CA PHE A 48 -10.66 -23.44 -7.75
C PHE A 48 -9.47 -23.76 -8.69
N GLN A 49 -9.18 -22.88 -9.66
CA GLN A 49 -7.96 -22.95 -10.49
C GLN A 49 -6.87 -21.95 -10.02
N THR A 50 -5.66 -22.43 -9.73
CA THR A 50 -4.57 -21.60 -9.14
C THR A 50 -3.69 -20.86 -10.15
N LYS A 51 -3.89 -21.04 -11.47
CA LYS A 51 -3.00 -20.49 -12.49
C LYS A 51 -2.98 -18.95 -12.50
N PRO A 52 -4.13 -18.24 -12.52
CA PRO A 52 -4.12 -16.77 -12.55
C PRO A 52 -3.47 -16.17 -11.31
N ILE A 53 -3.75 -16.71 -10.10
CA ILE A 53 -3.10 -16.30 -8.85
C ILE A 53 -1.58 -16.35 -8.94
N SER A 54 -1.02 -17.45 -9.44
CA SER A 54 0.44 -17.63 -9.51
C SER A 54 1.09 -16.62 -10.45
N ILE A 55 0.40 -16.27 -11.54
CA ILE A 55 0.84 -15.26 -12.50
C ILE A 55 0.83 -13.89 -11.83
N ILE A 56 -0.29 -13.49 -11.22
CA ILE A 56 -0.42 -12.20 -10.49
C ILE A 56 0.70 -12.04 -9.47
N SER A 57 0.90 -13.01 -8.59
CA SER A 57 1.94 -12.93 -7.54
C SER A 57 3.34 -12.75 -8.15
N SER A 58 3.66 -13.49 -9.21
CA SER A 58 4.96 -13.36 -9.89
C SER A 58 5.13 -11.98 -10.57
N SER A 59 4.04 -11.39 -11.07
CA SER A 59 4.05 -10.09 -11.72
C SER A 59 4.16 -8.96 -10.70
N LEU A 60 3.40 -9.03 -9.60
CA LEU A 60 3.49 -8.08 -8.49
C LEU A 60 4.89 -8.05 -7.90
N HIS A 61 5.49 -9.20 -7.59
CA HIS A 61 6.85 -9.26 -7.04
C HIS A 61 7.88 -8.56 -7.94
N LYS A 62 7.76 -8.73 -9.26
CA LYS A 62 8.64 -8.06 -10.24
C LYS A 62 8.34 -6.57 -10.36
N LEU A 63 7.08 -6.17 -10.31
CA LEU A 63 6.68 -4.76 -10.28
C LEU A 63 7.22 -4.07 -9.03
N THR A 64 7.10 -4.69 -7.86
CA THR A 64 7.65 -4.15 -6.60
C THR A 64 9.13 -3.84 -6.76
N TYR A 65 9.90 -4.78 -7.33
CA TYR A 65 11.32 -4.57 -7.60
C TYR A 65 11.54 -3.39 -8.55
N LEU A 66 10.84 -3.34 -9.69
CA LEU A 66 11.03 -2.26 -10.66
C LEU A 66 10.69 -0.89 -10.09
N ILE A 67 9.55 -0.76 -9.41
CA ILE A 67 9.09 0.53 -8.84
C ILE A 67 10.07 1.00 -7.75
N SER A 68 10.53 0.09 -6.88
CA SER A 68 11.40 0.46 -5.75
C SER A 68 12.78 0.96 -6.19
N PHE A 69 13.31 0.46 -7.30
CA PHE A 69 14.63 0.86 -7.81
C PHE A 69 14.57 1.93 -8.91
N TYR A 70 13.42 2.10 -9.58
CA TYR A 70 13.27 2.95 -10.76
C TYR A 70 11.99 3.78 -10.71
N HIS A 71 11.88 4.67 -9.72
CA HIS A 71 10.71 5.55 -9.50
C HIS A 71 10.30 6.38 -10.74
N TYR A 72 11.23 6.69 -11.64
CA TYR A 72 10.92 7.40 -12.89
C TYR A 72 9.92 6.65 -13.78
N LEU A 73 9.75 5.34 -13.59
CA LEU A 73 8.78 4.51 -14.31
C LEU A 73 7.32 4.87 -13.99
N LEU A 74 7.08 5.60 -12.89
CA LEU A 74 5.76 6.05 -12.47
C LEU A 74 5.32 7.38 -13.11
N GLN A 75 6.15 8.01 -13.95
CA GLN A 75 5.83 9.33 -14.51
C GLN A 75 4.77 9.24 -15.64
N ASN A 76 3.62 9.89 -15.41
CA ASN A 76 2.61 10.35 -16.38
C ASN A 76 2.17 9.37 -17.48
N ASP A 77 1.44 8.32 -17.11
CA ASP A 77 0.59 7.57 -18.04
C ASP A 77 -0.81 7.35 -17.43
N SER A 78 -1.84 7.44 -18.27
CA SER A 78 -3.20 6.94 -17.99
C SER A 78 -3.23 5.51 -17.43
N ASN A 79 -2.26 4.66 -17.82
CA ASN A 79 -2.09 3.32 -17.29
C ASN A 79 -1.73 3.30 -15.80
N ASN A 80 -1.13 4.37 -15.27
CA ASN A 80 -0.78 4.46 -13.85
C ASN A 80 -2.03 4.50 -12.96
N LEU A 81 -3.11 5.16 -13.39
CA LEU A 81 -4.36 5.18 -12.64
C LEU A 81 -4.98 3.78 -12.54
N LYS A 82 -4.98 3.03 -13.64
CA LYS A 82 -5.51 1.67 -13.68
C LYS A 82 -4.71 0.70 -12.83
N ILE A 83 -3.38 0.83 -12.81
CA ILE A 83 -2.56 -0.01 -11.94
C ILE A 83 -2.75 0.36 -10.47
N TYR A 84 -2.91 1.65 -10.11
CA TYR A 84 -3.21 2.04 -8.72
C TYR A 84 -4.53 1.41 -8.26
N GLN A 85 -5.58 1.52 -9.07
CA GLN A 85 -6.87 0.89 -8.80
C GLN A 85 -6.73 -0.65 -8.67
N SER A 86 -5.97 -1.28 -9.57
CA SER A 86 -5.74 -2.72 -9.54
C SER A 86 -5.01 -3.15 -8.27
N LEU A 87 -3.97 -2.43 -7.87
CA LEU A 87 -3.19 -2.69 -6.66
C LEU A 87 -4.05 -2.49 -5.40
N VAL A 88 -4.84 -1.42 -5.32
CA VAL A 88 -5.79 -1.18 -4.21
C VAL A 88 -6.78 -2.34 -4.08
N ASN A 89 -7.32 -2.84 -5.20
CA ASN A 89 -8.23 -3.98 -5.20
C ASN A 89 -7.53 -5.28 -4.78
N LEU A 90 -6.31 -5.52 -5.26
CA LEU A 90 -5.52 -6.72 -4.92
C LEU A 90 -5.07 -6.72 -3.45
N SER A 91 -4.84 -5.55 -2.85
CA SER A 91 -4.57 -5.41 -1.41
C SER A 91 -5.76 -5.86 -0.54
N LYS A 92 -6.98 -5.88 -1.08
CA LYS A 92 -8.18 -6.44 -0.42
C LYS A 92 -8.50 -7.87 -0.85
N TYR A 93 -7.66 -8.50 -1.68
CA TYR A 93 -7.98 -9.79 -2.30
C TYR A 93 -8.20 -10.90 -1.26
N ASN A 94 -9.41 -11.49 -1.27
CA ASN A 94 -9.88 -12.51 -0.33
C ASN A 94 -9.62 -12.14 1.15
N LEU A 95 -9.64 -10.86 1.49
CA LEU A 95 -9.51 -10.42 2.87
C LEU A 95 -10.66 -11.00 3.70
N ASN A 96 -10.35 -11.50 4.90
CA ASN A 96 -11.32 -12.16 5.81
C ASN A 96 -12.02 -13.41 5.24
N MET A 97 -11.53 -13.98 4.13
CA MET A 97 -12.04 -15.23 3.57
C MET A 97 -11.08 -16.38 3.89
N ARG A 98 -11.61 -17.46 4.47
CA ARG A 98 -10.87 -18.73 4.65
C ARG A 98 -11.37 -19.75 3.63
N ILE A 99 -10.50 -20.16 2.72
CA ILE A 99 -10.86 -21.04 1.62
C ILE A 99 -10.15 -22.37 1.79
N ASN A 100 -8.83 -22.34 1.76
CA ASN A 100 -7.95 -23.44 2.16
C ASN A 100 -6.54 -22.90 2.32
N LYS A 101 -5.72 -23.62 3.08
CA LYS A 101 -4.37 -23.21 3.43
C LYS A 101 -3.52 -22.69 2.26
N LYS A 102 -3.60 -23.33 1.08
CA LYS A 102 -2.79 -22.94 -0.08
C LYS A 102 -3.29 -21.63 -0.70
N ILE A 103 -4.60 -21.48 -0.88
CA ILE A 103 -5.20 -20.26 -1.43
C ILE A 103 -5.08 -19.11 -0.45
N ASP A 104 -5.27 -19.37 0.84
CA ASP A 104 -5.15 -18.36 1.89
C ASP A 104 -3.71 -17.80 1.91
N GLN A 105 -2.70 -18.68 1.84
CA GLN A 105 -1.29 -18.27 1.71
C GLN A 105 -1.02 -17.44 0.45
N MET A 106 -1.55 -17.86 -0.70
CA MET A 106 -1.37 -17.12 -1.95
C MET A 106 -2.10 -15.76 -1.92
N SER A 107 -3.27 -15.69 -1.29
CA SER A 107 -4.04 -14.46 -1.14
C SER A 107 -3.30 -13.48 -0.23
N ALA A 108 -2.76 -13.96 0.89
CA ALA A 108 -1.90 -13.18 1.77
C ALA A 108 -0.67 -12.64 1.04
N GLN A 109 -0.03 -13.44 0.18
CA GLN A 109 1.10 -12.99 -0.64
C GLN A 109 0.70 -11.91 -1.64
N ILE A 110 -0.44 -12.07 -2.33
CA ILE A 110 -0.96 -11.05 -3.27
C ILE A 110 -1.22 -9.74 -2.53
N ARG A 111 -1.84 -9.77 -1.35
CA ARG A 111 -2.09 -8.57 -0.54
C ARG A 111 -0.77 -7.91 -0.12
N TYR A 112 0.19 -8.70 0.36
CA TYR A 112 1.51 -8.22 0.75
C TYR A 112 2.24 -7.53 -0.42
N ASP A 113 2.38 -8.21 -1.56
CA ASP A 113 3.10 -7.66 -2.71
C ASP A 113 2.39 -6.41 -3.27
N SER A 114 1.05 -6.39 -3.25
CA SER A 114 0.27 -5.22 -3.70
C SER A 114 0.46 -4.02 -2.78
N CYS A 115 0.44 -4.23 -1.47
CA CYS A 115 0.72 -3.17 -0.49
C CYS A 115 2.14 -2.65 -0.61
N TRP A 116 3.11 -3.53 -0.85
CA TRP A 116 4.50 -3.14 -1.08
C TRP A 116 4.66 -2.32 -2.37
N CYS A 117 3.97 -2.68 -3.45
CA CYS A 117 3.93 -1.83 -4.64
C CYS A 117 3.35 -0.45 -4.35
N LEU A 118 2.24 -0.36 -3.62
CA LEU A 118 1.60 0.91 -3.24
C LEU A 118 2.51 1.76 -2.36
N LEU A 119 3.23 1.16 -1.41
CA LEU A 119 4.23 1.85 -0.60
C LEU A 119 5.31 2.50 -1.47
N SER A 120 5.87 1.74 -2.43
CA SER A 120 6.90 2.27 -3.32
C SER A 120 6.37 3.41 -4.20
N ILE A 121 5.08 3.34 -4.60
CA ILE A 121 4.39 4.42 -5.29
C ILE A 121 4.28 5.65 -4.39
N VAL A 122 3.72 5.53 -3.18
CA VAL A 122 3.55 6.65 -2.23
C VAL A 122 4.89 7.32 -1.91
N ASN A 123 5.96 6.54 -1.73
CA ASN A 123 7.29 7.07 -1.43
C ASN A 123 7.86 7.95 -2.56
N SER A 124 7.38 7.81 -3.79
CA SER A 124 7.83 8.57 -4.95
C SER A 124 6.72 9.40 -5.62
N ALA A 125 5.54 9.43 -4.99
CA ALA A 125 4.35 10.08 -5.50
C ALA A 125 4.51 11.60 -5.55
N ASP A 126 3.84 12.21 -6.52
CA ASP A 126 3.53 13.63 -6.56
C ASP A 126 2.12 13.91 -5.98
N SER A 127 1.73 15.18 -5.93
CA SER A 127 0.44 15.60 -5.37
C SER A 127 -0.73 14.92 -6.06
N GLN A 128 -0.67 14.79 -7.39
CA GLN A 128 -1.74 14.18 -8.18
C GLN A 128 -1.88 12.69 -7.86
N THR A 129 -0.77 11.96 -7.75
CA THR A 129 -0.76 10.55 -7.35
C THR A 129 -1.36 10.36 -5.95
N MET A 130 -1.01 11.24 -5.01
CA MET A 130 -1.56 11.21 -3.65
C MET A 130 -3.07 11.43 -3.61
N VAL A 131 -3.58 12.38 -4.39
CA VAL A 131 -5.03 12.61 -4.56
C VAL A 131 -5.73 11.36 -5.07
N HIS A 132 -5.23 10.76 -6.16
CA HIS A 132 -5.85 9.56 -6.72
C HIS A 132 -5.86 8.40 -5.73
N LEU A 133 -4.78 8.19 -4.97
CA LEU A 133 -4.75 7.14 -3.94
C LEU A 133 -5.75 7.41 -2.81
N SER A 134 -5.94 8.67 -2.40
CA SER A 134 -6.98 9.05 -1.43
C SER A 134 -8.39 8.82 -2.00
N GLU A 135 -8.61 9.11 -3.28
CA GLU A 135 -9.89 8.83 -3.97
C GLU A 135 -10.21 7.34 -4.03
N LEU A 136 -9.18 6.51 -4.24
CA LEU A 136 -9.27 5.06 -4.26
C LEU A 136 -9.47 4.42 -2.87
N GLY A 137 -9.46 5.21 -1.79
CA GLY A 137 -9.60 4.71 -0.41
C GLY A 137 -8.39 3.89 0.04
N TYR A 138 -7.19 4.30 -0.38
CA TYR A 138 -5.94 3.62 -0.02
C TYR A 138 -5.76 3.46 1.49
N VAL A 139 -6.07 4.49 2.28
CA VAL A 139 -5.91 4.44 3.74
C VAL A 139 -6.90 3.48 4.38
N ASN A 140 -8.15 3.48 3.93
CA ASN A 140 -9.13 2.46 4.33
C ASN A 140 -8.61 1.04 4.09
N VAL A 141 -7.96 0.76 2.95
CA VAL A 141 -7.36 -0.55 2.67
C VAL A 141 -6.34 -0.95 3.73
N LEU A 142 -5.45 -0.04 4.12
CA LEU A 142 -4.43 -0.29 5.13
C LEU A 142 -5.05 -0.58 6.50
N CYS A 143 -6.10 0.16 6.85
CA CYS A 143 -6.87 -0.07 8.08
C CYS A 143 -7.48 -1.47 8.11
N LEU A 144 -8.15 -1.88 7.03
CA LEU A 144 -8.75 -3.21 6.90
C LEU A 144 -7.70 -4.34 7.01
N ILE A 145 -6.50 -4.14 6.48
CA ILE A 145 -5.41 -5.11 6.57
C ILE A 145 -4.92 -5.26 8.01
N ILE A 146 -4.75 -4.14 8.73
CA ILE A 146 -4.35 -4.15 10.15
C ILE A 146 -5.42 -4.87 10.98
N ALA A 147 -6.69 -4.54 10.77
CA ALA A 147 -7.82 -5.19 11.44
C ALA A 147 -7.87 -6.71 11.20
N ALA A 148 -7.73 -7.13 9.94
CA ALA A 148 -7.80 -8.54 9.55
C ALA A 148 -6.72 -9.41 10.20
N ALA A 149 -5.55 -8.84 10.50
CA ALA A 149 -4.46 -9.55 11.17
C ALA A 149 -4.81 -10.00 12.61
N GLY A 150 -5.85 -9.41 13.21
CA GLY A 150 -6.36 -9.79 14.53
C GLY A 150 -7.38 -10.90 14.56
N GLY A 151 -8.35 -10.88 13.63
CA GLY A 151 -9.50 -11.78 13.66
C GLY A 151 -9.30 -13.11 12.91
N SER A 152 -8.41 -13.13 11.90
CA SER A 152 -8.39 -14.22 10.91
C SER A 152 -7.26 -15.24 11.07
N GLY A 153 -6.31 -15.03 11.99
CA GLY A 153 -5.12 -15.87 12.15
C GLY A 153 -4.03 -15.60 11.10
N GLU A 154 -4.24 -14.62 10.23
CA GLU A 154 -3.24 -14.09 9.30
C GLU A 154 -2.36 -13.03 9.97
N GLN A 155 -1.65 -13.41 11.03
CA GLN A 155 -0.73 -12.51 11.72
C GLN A 155 0.56 -12.32 10.92
N ASN A 156 0.47 -11.64 9.77
CA ASN A 156 1.65 -11.12 9.09
C ASN A 156 2.05 -9.79 9.74
N ILE A 157 2.83 -9.90 10.80
CA ILE A 157 3.33 -8.77 11.59
C ILE A 157 4.11 -7.76 10.73
N HIS A 158 4.83 -8.23 9.70
CA HIS A 158 5.52 -7.33 8.78
C HIS A 158 4.52 -6.50 7.98
N LEU A 159 3.48 -7.14 7.41
CA LEU A 159 2.44 -6.42 6.69
C LEU A 159 1.72 -5.40 7.59
N MET A 160 1.44 -5.75 8.84
CA MET A 160 0.82 -4.84 9.81
C MET A 160 1.71 -3.62 10.10
N ARG A 161 2.98 -3.85 10.44
CA ARG A 161 3.97 -2.79 10.68
C ARG A 161 4.12 -1.88 9.48
N ASP A 162 4.30 -2.48 8.29
CA ASP A 162 4.53 -1.73 7.07
C ASP A 162 3.26 -0.97 6.64
N SER A 163 2.06 -1.47 6.95
CA SER A 163 0.79 -0.77 6.75
C SER A 163 0.65 0.45 7.68
N LEU A 164 1.03 0.32 8.95
CA LEU A 164 1.03 1.46 9.89
C LEU A 164 2.00 2.56 9.46
N LEU A 165 3.21 2.17 9.03
CA LEU A 165 4.19 3.11 8.49
C LEU A 165 3.69 3.80 7.21
N GLN A 166 2.90 3.09 6.39
CA GLN A 166 2.26 3.66 5.21
C GLN A 166 1.19 4.69 5.57
N ILE A 167 0.32 4.40 6.54
CA ILE A 167 -0.68 5.36 7.04
C ILE A 167 0.04 6.63 7.55
N GLU A 168 1.12 6.45 8.32
CA GLU A 168 1.95 7.56 8.81
C GLU A 168 2.50 8.42 7.68
N ASN A 169 3.20 7.80 6.72
CA ASN A 169 3.83 8.53 5.64
C ASN A 169 2.82 9.20 4.72
N PHE A 170 1.70 8.53 4.44
CA PHE A 170 0.64 9.08 3.60
C PHE A 170 0.02 10.32 4.25
N THR A 171 -0.42 10.21 5.51
CA THR A 171 -1.05 11.31 6.26
C THR A 171 -0.10 12.49 6.44
N ARG A 172 1.18 12.22 6.75
CA ARG A 172 2.20 13.26 6.89
C ARG A 172 2.51 13.97 5.56
N THR A 173 2.48 13.25 4.45
CA THR A 173 2.67 13.81 3.12
C THR A 173 1.51 14.73 2.76
N LEU A 174 0.26 14.35 3.08
CA LEU A 174 -0.91 15.21 2.88
C LEU A 174 -0.86 16.47 3.77
N ASN A 175 -0.49 16.33 5.04
CA ASN A 175 -0.46 17.41 6.05
C ASN A 175 0.67 18.41 5.85
N PHE A 176 1.90 17.92 5.70
CA PHE A 176 3.08 18.76 5.87
C PHE A 176 3.85 18.99 4.60
N ALA A 177 3.31 18.63 3.44
CA ALA A 177 4.02 18.83 2.18
C ALA A 177 5.39 18.08 2.11
N ARG A 178 5.61 17.15 3.04
CA ARG A 178 6.92 16.57 3.34
C ARG A 178 6.85 15.07 3.17
N ASN A 179 7.12 14.60 1.96
CA ASN A 179 7.62 13.26 1.78
C ASN A 179 9.11 13.27 2.14
N THR A 180 9.52 12.48 3.13
CA THR A 180 10.88 12.51 3.71
C THR A 180 12.00 12.20 2.74
N ILE A 181 11.71 11.66 1.55
CA ILE A 181 12.73 10.99 0.76
C ILE A 181 12.94 11.61 -0.63
N TYR A 182 11.90 12.10 -1.33
CA TYR A 182 12.06 12.45 -2.76
C TYR A 182 11.31 13.67 -3.32
N VAL A 183 10.14 14.08 -2.81
CA VAL A 183 9.32 15.13 -3.46
C VAL A 183 8.66 16.05 -2.43
N GLN A 184 8.77 17.36 -2.63
CA GLN A 184 7.94 18.35 -1.94
C GLN A 184 6.62 18.51 -2.71
N ILE A 185 5.51 18.34 -2.02
CA ILE A 185 4.13 18.44 -2.54
C ILE A 185 3.44 19.56 -1.77
N ASP A 186 2.54 20.36 -2.35
CA ASP A 186 1.76 21.31 -1.52
C ASP A 186 0.80 20.56 -0.57
N PRO A 187 0.52 21.07 0.64
CA PRO A 187 -0.44 20.43 1.54
C PRO A 187 -1.81 20.23 0.85
N LEU A 188 -2.50 19.14 1.18
CA LEU A 188 -3.79 18.78 0.59
C LEU A 188 -4.91 18.70 1.67
N PRO A 189 -5.33 19.85 2.26
CA PRO A 189 -6.30 19.92 3.38
C PRO A 189 -7.59 19.12 3.20
N GLU A 190 -8.15 19.14 1.99
CA GLU A 190 -9.42 18.46 1.69
C GLU A 190 -9.32 16.94 1.82
N TYR A 191 -8.19 16.37 1.43
CA TYR A 191 -7.97 14.92 1.44
C TYR A 191 -7.53 14.39 2.81
N ILE A 192 -7.03 15.27 3.68
CA ILE A 192 -6.75 14.96 5.08
C ILE A 192 -8.05 14.62 5.79
N LYS A 193 -9.02 15.54 5.71
CA LYS A 193 -10.31 15.34 6.37
C LYS A 193 -11.00 14.06 5.91
N LYS A 194 -10.99 13.79 4.61
CA LYS A 194 -11.53 12.53 4.06
C LYS A 194 -10.78 11.30 4.62
N THR A 195 -9.46 11.37 4.70
CA THR A 195 -8.63 10.29 5.24
C THR A 195 -8.93 10.06 6.73
N GLU A 196 -9.11 11.12 7.51
CA GLU A 196 -9.52 11.04 8.92
C GLU A 196 -10.90 10.40 9.06
N GLU A 197 -11.88 10.87 8.28
CA GLU A 197 -13.23 10.31 8.24
C GLU A 197 -13.21 8.82 7.88
N GLU A 198 -12.36 8.39 6.93
CA GLU A 198 -12.18 6.97 6.58
C GLU A 198 -11.60 6.15 7.74
N ILE A 199 -10.62 6.68 8.48
CA ILE A 199 -9.99 6.00 9.62
C ILE A 199 -10.95 5.90 10.81
N GLU A 200 -11.75 6.94 11.06
CA GLU A 200 -12.74 6.96 12.13
C GLU A 200 -13.97 6.10 11.78
N SER A 201 -14.26 5.94 10.48
CA SER A 201 -15.39 5.13 10.04
C SER A 201 -15.23 3.65 10.41
N GLU A 202 -16.37 3.04 10.76
CA GLU A 202 -16.55 1.60 10.97
C GLU A 202 -15.75 0.98 12.14
N GLY A 203 -15.23 1.78 13.07
CA GLY A 203 -14.47 1.26 14.22
C GLY A 203 -13.09 0.74 13.84
N SER A 204 -12.59 1.12 12.65
CA SER A 204 -11.26 0.78 12.15
C SER A 204 -10.17 1.20 13.14
N PHE A 205 -10.39 2.32 13.85
CA PHE A 205 -9.49 2.81 14.88
C PHE A 205 -9.35 1.85 16.07
N GLU A 206 -10.48 1.41 16.65
CA GLU A 206 -10.50 0.48 17.78
C GLU A 206 -9.83 -0.85 17.40
N GLU A 207 -10.05 -1.30 16.17
CA GLU A 207 -9.40 -2.49 15.63
C GLU A 207 -7.88 -2.27 15.52
N ILE A 208 -7.42 -1.15 14.94
CA ILE A 208 -5.98 -0.81 14.88
C ILE A 208 -5.37 -0.73 16.28
N GLU A 209 -5.99 -0.01 17.22
CA GLU A 209 -5.49 0.14 18.59
C GLU A 209 -5.36 -1.23 19.27
N SER A 210 -6.39 -2.07 19.14
CA SER A 210 -6.36 -3.43 19.68
C SER A 210 -5.24 -4.28 19.07
N GLN A 211 -5.01 -4.19 17.75
CA GLN A 211 -4.01 -5.02 17.08
C GLN A 211 -2.59 -4.57 17.31
N VAL A 212 -2.34 -3.26 17.29
CA VAL A 212 -1.03 -2.69 17.60
C VAL A 212 -0.64 -3.05 19.03
N PHE A 213 -1.58 -2.91 19.97
CA PHE A 213 -1.34 -3.22 21.38
C PHE A 213 -1.12 -4.72 21.63
N ASN A 214 -1.94 -5.59 21.02
CA ASN A 214 -1.86 -7.02 21.27
C ASN A 214 -0.71 -7.72 20.53
N THR A 215 -0.37 -7.28 19.32
CA THR A 215 0.57 -8.01 18.44
C THR A 215 1.95 -7.37 18.38
N ILE A 216 2.03 -6.05 18.22
CA ILE A 216 3.32 -5.38 17.99
C ILE A 216 4.03 -5.13 19.33
N ILE A 217 3.31 -4.69 20.37
CA ILE A 217 3.91 -4.42 21.69
C ILE A 217 4.45 -5.69 22.34
N THR A 218 3.71 -6.80 22.23
CA THR A 218 4.13 -8.08 22.79
C THR A 218 5.36 -8.67 22.09
N GLN A 219 5.60 -8.35 20.81
CA GLN A 219 6.72 -8.88 20.03
C GLN A 219 7.94 -7.95 19.92
N TYR A 220 7.77 -6.62 19.94
CA TYR A 220 8.87 -5.66 19.70
C TYR A 220 9.15 -4.68 20.85
N GLY A 221 8.43 -4.77 21.98
CA GLY A 221 8.70 -3.97 23.18
C GLY A 221 8.57 -2.46 22.95
N ASP A 222 9.49 -1.66 23.48
CA ASP A 222 9.41 -0.19 23.50
C ASP A 222 9.25 0.46 22.11
N THR A 223 9.78 -0.16 21.05
CA THR A 223 9.65 0.34 19.66
C THR A 223 8.22 0.31 19.17
N ALA A 224 7.48 -0.75 19.53
CA ALA A 224 6.07 -0.90 19.18
C ALA A 224 5.18 0.12 19.91
N GLN A 225 5.52 0.40 21.18
CA GLN A 225 4.81 1.39 21.96
C GLN A 225 4.97 2.79 21.34
N ARG A 226 6.15 3.10 20.78
CA ARG A 226 6.37 4.33 20.01
C ARG A 226 5.52 4.36 18.73
N TRP A 227 5.41 3.25 18.00
CA TRP A 227 4.56 3.19 16.80
C TRP A 227 3.07 3.30 17.11
N GLY A 228 2.57 2.62 18.14
CA GLY A 228 1.18 2.77 18.57
C GLY A 228 0.86 4.18 19.04
N LYS A 229 1.78 4.83 19.77
CA LYS A 229 1.67 6.25 20.12
C LYS A 229 1.73 7.16 18.91
N ARG A 230 2.58 6.86 17.91
CA ARG A 230 2.66 7.63 16.66
C ARG A 230 1.41 7.48 15.84
N VAL A 231 0.89 6.29 15.64
CA VAL A 231 -0.35 6.05 14.91
C VAL A 231 -1.51 6.76 15.61
N LYS A 232 -1.60 6.67 16.94
CA LYS A 232 -2.55 7.43 17.74
C LYS A 232 -2.36 8.95 17.55
N TRP A 233 -1.13 9.45 17.52
CA TRP A 233 -0.81 10.86 17.29
C TRP A 233 -1.16 11.32 15.87
N ILE A 234 -0.86 10.51 14.86
CA ILE A 234 -1.18 10.79 13.44
C ILE A 234 -2.69 10.81 13.21
N ILE A 235 -3.46 10.10 14.03
CA ILE A 235 -4.92 10.02 13.91
C ILE A 235 -5.62 11.09 14.77
N PHE A 236 -5.11 11.40 15.97
CA PHE A 236 -5.75 12.36 16.89
C PHE A 236 -5.14 13.76 16.92
N ASP A 237 -3.87 13.94 16.53
CA ASP A 237 -3.12 15.18 16.70
C ASP A 237 -2.87 15.93 15.38
N VAL A 238 -3.60 15.57 14.31
CA VAL A 238 -3.80 16.46 13.14
C VAL A 238 -4.52 17.76 13.54
N HIS A 239 -5.07 17.82 14.77
CA HIS A 239 -5.59 19.02 15.41
C HIS A 239 -4.58 19.75 16.32
N CYS A 240 -3.26 19.55 16.15
CA CYS A 240 -2.28 20.48 16.71
C CYS A 240 -2.37 21.82 15.98
N ASP A 241 -3.28 22.66 16.50
CA ASP A 241 -3.37 24.09 16.34
C ASP A 241 -1.96 24.71 16.28
N ASP A 242 -1.72 25.60 15.31
CA ASP A 242 -0.44 26.32 15.05
C ASP A 242 0.08 27.11 16.28
N SER A 243 -0.65 27.07 17.40
CA SER A 243 -0.36 27.71 18.67
C SER A 243 0.49 26.86 19.64
N ASN A 244 0.66 25.55 19.42
CA ASN A 244 1.40 24.70 20.34
C ASN A 244 2.90 24.59 19.96
N SER A 245 3.68 25.62 20.30
CA SER A 245 5.11 25.74 20.01
C SER A 245 6.02 24.83 20.84
N ASN A 246 5.52 23.71 21.37
CA ASN A 246 6.30 22.84 22.25
C ASN A 246 6.37 21.43 21.69
N THR A 247 7.03 21.30 20.54
CA THR A 247 7.39 20.00 20.00
C THR A 247 8.90 19.81 20.10
N ASP A 248 9.33 19.35 21.28
CA ASP A 248 10.64 18.73 21.46
C ASP A 248 10.58 17.35 20.78
N TRP A 249 11.07 17.26 19.55
CA TRP A 249 10.92 16.12 18.65
C TRP A 249 12.04 15.07 18.73
N ASP A 250 12.83 15.03 19.81
CA ASP A 250 13.96 14.11 19.95
C ASP A 250 13.80 13.13 21.12
N TYR A 251 12.91 12.12 21.04
CA TYR A 251 12.97 10.90 21.90
C TYR A 251 12.44 9.61 21.27
#